data_AF-A0A2N0NWM5-F1
#
_entry.id   AF-A0A2N0NWM5-F1
#
_cell.length_a   1.000
_cell.length_b   1.000
_cell.length_c   1.000
_cell.angle_alpha   90.00
_cell.angle_beta   90.00
_cell.angle_gamma   90.00
#
_symmetry.space_group_name_H-M   'P 1'
#
loop_
_entity.id
_entity.type
_entity.pdbx_description
1 polymer ?
#
loop_
_entity_poly.entity_id
_entity_poly.type
_entity_poly.pdbx_seq_one_letter_code
_entity_poly.pdbx_strand_id
1 'polypeptide(L)'
;MHHLDLGLFCYQIIFTCDILKLQHINGNKLVEESIARLTANEYRSLMKVMVFVIDNLYDENNNEVDNFVNNDDLAKLYKYWNKMYILSRHEKFSESNLEKFKDAIHRWAQMFVKAFKFVSPSNLKLPKLHSWVYYIIDSIRSYGAINNYTTKTYKSLYKYFVKIPYRINNKKDA
;
A
#
# COMPACT_ATOMS: atom_id res chain seq x y z
N MET A 1 4.51 -10.73 -8.56
CA MET A 1 4.78 -9.65 -7.59
C MET A 1 4.41 -10.15 -6.21
N HIS A 2 5.34 -10.12 -5.26
CA HIS A 2 4.89 -9.90 -3.90
C HIS A 2 4.44 -8.45 -3.83
N HIS A 3 3.30 -8.22 -3.19
CA HIS A 3 2.75 -6.95 -2.71
C HIS A 3 3.78 -5.88 -2.24
N LEU A 4 5.02 -6.29 -1.94
CA LEU A 4 6.18 -5.47 -1.59
C LEU A 4 6.63 -4.49 -2.69
N ASP A 5 6.28 -4.71 -3.96
CA ASP A 5 6.72 -3.83 -5.06
C ASP A 5 5.80 -2.61 -5.29
N LEU A 6 4.65 -2.53 -4.60
CA LEU A 6 3.78 -1.36 -4.60
C LEU A 6 3.93 -0.58 -3.30
N GLY A 7 5.09 0.04 -3.10
CA GLY A 7 5.45 0.71 -1.83
C GLY A 7 4.44 1.74 -1.31
N LEU A 8 3.48 2.18 -2.13
CA LEU A 8 2.36 3.04 -1.74
C LEU A 8 1.35 2.38 -0.78
N PHE A 9 1.12 1.06 -0.91
CA PHE A 9 0.19 0.37 -0.01
C PHE A 9 0.69 0.37 1.44
N CYS A 10 2.01 0.29 1.63
CA CYS A 10 2.62 0.36 2.96
C CYS A 10 2.30 1.70 3.63
N TYR A 11 2.38 2.81 2.88
CA TYR A 11 2.00 4.12 3.42
C TYR A 11 0.51 4.19 3.76
N GLN A 12 -0.36 3.62 2.93
CA GLN A 12 -1.80 3.56 3.23
C GLN A 12 -2.07 2.83 4.55
N ILE A 13 -1.44 1.67 4.78
CA ILE A 13 -1.60 0.92 6.03
C ILE A 13 -1.06 1.70 7.23
N ILE A 14 0.14 2.28 7.11
CA ILE A 14 0.75 3.05 8.19
C ILE A 14 -0.16 4.22 8.59
N PHE A 15 -0.60 5.02 7.62
CA PHE A 15 -1.45 6.16 7.91
C PHE A 15 -2.83 5.75 8.40
N THR A 16 -3.40 4.64 7.92
CA THR A 16 -4.65 4.10 8.48
C THR A 16 -4.47 3.68 9.95
N CYS A 17 -3.36 3.03 10.31
CA CYS A 17 -3.07 2.73 11.71
C CYS A 17 -2.96 4.01 12.55
N ASP A 18 -2.29 5.04 12.03
CA ASP A 18 -2.15 6.32 12.74
C ASP A 18 -3.51 7.01 12.93
N ILE A 19 -4.39 6.98 11.92
CA ILE A 19 -5.78 7.46 12.04
C ILE A 19 -6.53 6.68 13.12
N LEU A 20 -6.46 5.35 13.10
CA LEU A 20 -7.17 4.52 14.07
C LEU A 20 -6.74 4.84 15.49
N LYS A 21 -5.43 5.06 15.73
CA LYS A 21 -4.90 5.46 17.04
C LYS A 21 -5.35 6.85 17.47
N LEU A 22 -5.48 7.79 16.53
CA LEU A 22 -5.85 9.18 16.82
C LEU A 22 -7.37 9.36 17.03
N GLN A 23 -8.18 8.68 16.22
CA GLN A 23 -9.63 8.89 16.18
C GLN A 23 -10.42 7.92 17.07
N HIS A 24 -9.78 6.90 17.66
CA HIS A 24 -10.48 5.90 18.48
C HIS A 24 -9.80 5.60 19.81
N ILE A 25 -10.61 5.56 20.87
CA ILE A 25 -10.20 5.18 22.23
C ILE A 25 -9.56 3.78 22.27
N ASN A 26 -10.10 2.84 21.49
CA ASN A 26 -9.56 1.47 21.35
C ASN A 26 -8.59 1.30 20.17
N GLY A 27 -8.17 2.38 19.52
CA GLY A 27 -7.34 2.36 18.31
C GLY A 27 -6.03 1.59 18.47
N ASN A 28 -5.35 1.74 19.61
CA ASN A 28 -4.11 1.02 19.90
C ASN A 28 -4.33 -0.51 19.96
N LYS A 29 -5.34 -0.95 20.70
CA LYS A 29 -5.68 -2.38 20.82
C LYS A 29 -6.05 -2.97 19.46
N LEU A 30 -6.81 -2.24 18.65
CA LEU A 30 -7.19 -2.66 17.30
C LEU A 30 -5.98 -2.79 16.39
N VAL A 31 -5.06 -1.81 16.42
CA VAL A 31 -3.83 -1.87 15.63
C VAL A 31 -2.97 -3.05 16.08
N GLU A 32 -2.85 -3.31 17.37
CA GLU A 32 -2.12 -4.46 17.91
C GLU A 32 -2.74 -5.80 17.51
N GLU A 33 -4.06 -5.97 17.64
CA GLU A 33 -4.77 -7.18 17.20
C GLU A 33 -4.69 -7.37 15.68
N SER A 34 -4.78 -6.27 14.93
CA SER A 34 -4.59 -6.27 13.48
C SER A 34 -3.18 -6.75 13.16
N ILE A 35 -2.14 -6.13 13.74
CA ILE A 35 -0.71 -6.44 13.55
C ILE A 35 -0.38 -7.87 13.98
N ALA A 36 -0.92 -8.36 15.10
CA ALA A 36 -0.73 -9.72 15.58
C ALA A 36 -1.32 -10.77 14.62
N ARG A 37 -2.39 -10.42 13.89
CA ARG A 37 -2.91 -11.25 12.79
C ARG A 37 -2.05 -11.15 11.51
N LEU A 38 -1.14 -10.18 11.39
CA LEU A 38 -0.28 -9.98 10.20
C LEU A 38 0.97 -10.87 10.19
N THR A 39 1.34 -11.48 11.31
CA THR A 39 2.68 -12.08 11.49
C THR A 39 2.93 -13.39 10.73
N ALA A 40 2.03 -13.85 9.86
CA ALA A 40 2.27 -15.09 9.09
C ALA A 40 1.79 -15.11 7.63
N ASN A 41 0.99 -14.15 7.13
CA ASN A 41 0.35 -14.27 5.81
C ASN A 41 0.53 -13.05 4.91
N GLU A 42 0.71 -13.33 3.62
CA GLU A 42 0.96 -12.39 2.52
C GLU A 42 0.03 -11.16 2.57
N TYR A 43 0.47 -9.98 2.08
CA TYR A 43 -0.33 -8.75 2.19
C TYR A 43 -1.70 -8.80 1.48
N ARG A 44 -1.98 -9.84 0.67
CA ARG A 44 -3.33 -10.12 0.17
C ARG A 44 -4.30 -10.37 1.33
N SER A 45 -3.85 -11.06 2.37
CA SER A 45 -4.59 -11.24 3.62
C SER A 45 -4.72 -9.93 4.39
N LEU A 46 -3.67 -9.09 4.39
CA LEU A 46 -3.68 -7.75 4.99
C LEU A 46 -4.72 -6.81 4.35
N MET A 47 -4.88 -6.84 3.02
CA MET A 47 -5.94 -6.07 2.33
C MET A 47 -7.34 -6.48 2.78
N LYS A 48 -7.59 -7.79 2.93
CA LYS A 48 -8.91 -8.31 3.34
C LYS A 48 -9.19 -7.99 4.80
N VAL A 49 -8.20 -8.18 5.68
CA VAL A 49 -8.32 -7.92 7.11
C VAL A 49 -8.53 -6.43 7.37
N MET A 50 -7.78 -5.54 6.73
CA MET A 50 -7.97 -4.10 6.93
C MET A 50 -9.32 -3.60 6.45
N VAL A 51 -9.81 -4.06 5.29
CA VAL A 51 -11.16 -3.71 4.85
C VAL A 51 -12.20 -4.19 5.86
N PHE A 52 -12.09 -5.42 6.35
CA PHE A 52 -13.04 -5.96 7.33
C PHE A 52 -12.99 -5.26 8.70
N VAL A 53 -11.80 -4.87 9.14
CA VAL A 53 -11.63 -4.06 10.36
C VAL A 53 -12.29 -2.69 10.15
N ILE A 54 -12.11 -2.05 9.00
CA ILE A 54 -12.70 -0.73 8.70
C ILE A 54 -14.22 -0.79 8.50
N ASP A 55 -14.72 -1.84 7.84
CA ASP A 55 -16.15 -1.99 7.49
C ASP A 55 -17.02 -2.27 8.72
N ASN A 56 -16.49 -3.03 9.70
CA ASN A 56 -17.21 -3.35 10.95
C ASN A 56 -17.08 -2.28 12.04
N LEU A 57 -16.44 -1.14 11.76
CA LEU A 57 -16.03 -0.23 12.84
C LEU A 57 -17.12 0.73 13.34
N TYR A 58 -18.32 0.89 12.74
CA TYR A 58 -19.29 1.85 13.31
C TYR A 58 -20.78 1.49 13.30
N ASP A 59 -21.30 1.52 14.53
CA ASP A 59 -22.52 2.25 14.91
C ASP A 59 -22.22 3.59 15.67
N GLU A 60 -20.96 3.95 16.04
CA GLU A 60 -20.74 4.83 17.23
C GLU A 60 -19.83 6.10 17.17
N ASN A 61 -19.24 6.58 16.06
CA ASN A 61 -18.40 7.80 16.15
C ASN A 61 -19.11 9.13 15.81
N ASN A 62 -19.06 10.05 16.77
CA ASN A 62 -19.55 11.43 16.67
C ASN A 62 -18.63 12.30 15.80
N ASN A 63 -19.24 13.04 14.86
CA ASN A 63 -18.59 13.86 13.82
C ASN A 63 -17.87 15.14 14.32
N GLU A 64 -17.53 15.25 15.61
CA GLU A 64 -17.08 16.52 16.22
C GLU A 64 -15.55 16.70 16.29
N VAL A 65 -14.75 15.78 15.75
CA VAL A 65 -13.28 15.89 15.73
C VAL A 65 -12.79 16.55 14.43
N ASP A 66 -12.01 17.63 14.54
CA ASP A 66 -11.30 18.21 13.39
C ASP A 66 -10.41 17.17 12.70
N ASN A 67 -10.46 17.11 11.37
CA ASN A 67 -9.78 16.11 10.55
C ASN A 67 -10.27 14.65 10.72
N PHE A 68 -11.53 14.45 11.12
CA PHE A 68 -12.16 13.13 11.12
C PHE A 68 -12.17 12.49 9.72
N VAL A 69 -11.86 11.19 9.65
CA VAL A 69 -11.94 10.42 8.39
C VAL A 69 -12.96 9.31 8.56
N ASN A 70 -14.03 9.38 7.78
CA ASN A 70 -15.08 8.37 7.83
C ASN A 70 -14.54 7.02 7.32
N ASN A 71 -14.98 5.93 7.95
CA ASN A 71 -14.72 4.57 7.50
C ASN A 71 -15.16 4.32 6.06
N ASP A 72 -16.26 4.91 5.60
CA ASP A 72 -16.70 4.75 4.20
C ASP A 72 -15.64 5.32 3.23
N ASP A 73 -15.02 6.45 3.58
CA ASP A 73 -13.91 7.03 2.80
C ASP A 73 -12.66 6.14 2.84
N LEU A 74 -12.33 5.56 4.00
CA LEU A 74 -11.24 4.58 4.12
C LEU A 74 -11.54 3.31 3.31
N ALA A 75 -12.73 2.72 3.44
CA ALA A 75 -13.16 1.53 2.72
C ALA A 75 -13.11 1.76 1.20
N LYS A 76 -13.60 2.92 0.73
CA LYS A 76 -13.46 3.35 -0.66
C LYS A 76 -12.00 3.47 -1.08
N LEU A 77 -11.13 4.02 -0.25
CA LEU A 77 -9.69 4.12 -0.54
C LEU A 77 -9.07 2.73 -0.77
N TYR A 78 -9.37 1.75 0.08
CA TYR A 78 -8.92 0.36 -0.08
C TYR A 78 -9.55 -0.31 -1.32
N LYS A 79 -10.82 -0.03 -1.63
CA LYS A 79 -11.49 -0.50 -2.85
C LYS A 79 -10.79 0.01 -4.11
N TYR A 80 -10.46 1.30 -4.16
CA TYR A 80 -9.75 1.89 -5.30
C TYR A 80 -8.32 1.35 -5.42
N TRP A 81 -7.63 1.15 -4.30
CA TRP A 81 -6.33 0.48 -4.30
C TRP A 81 -6.41 -0.93 -4.89
N ASN A 82 -7.42 -1.73 -4.50
CA ASN A 82 -7.62 -3.07 -5.06
C ASN A 82 -7.88 -3.02 -6.58
N LYS A 83 -8.67 -2.05 -7.05
CA LYS A 83 -8.89 -1.84 -8.48
C LYS A 83 -7.59 -1.52 -9.22
N MET A 84 -6.77 -0.61 -8.68
CA MET A 84 -5.44 -0.30 -9.23
C MET A 84 -4.54 -1.54 -9.23
N TYR A 85 -4.54 -2.30 -8.14
CA TYR A 85 -3.75 -3.52 -8.03
C TYR A 85 -4.13 -4.51 -9.13
N ILE A 86 -5.41 -4.82 -9.31
CA ILE A 86 -5.87 -5.73 -10.36
C ILE A 86 -5.42 -5.25 -11.74
N LEU A 87 -5.60 -3.95 -12.03
CA LEU A 87 -5.20 -3.37 -13.32
C LEU A 87 -3.68 -3.45 -13.54
N SER A 88 -2.87 -3.19 -12.51
CA SER A 88 -1.41 -3.25 -12.59
C SER A 88 -0.87 -4.64 -12.95
N ARG A 89 -1.68 -5.70 -12.77
CA ARG A 89 -1.27 -7.09 -12.96
C ARG A 89 -1.51 -7.60 -14.38
N HIS A 90 -2.16 -6.83 -15.25
CA HIS A 90 -2.29 -7.18 -16.65
C HIS A 90 -0.91 -7.34 -17.31
N GLU A 91 -0.76 -8.40 -18.11
CA GLU A 91 0.48 -8.67 -18.86
C GLU A 91 0.63 -7.77 -20.08
N LYS A 92 -0.49 -7.30 -20.63
CA LYS A 92 -0.55 -6.38 -21.77
C LYS A 92 -1.61 -5.33 -21.49
N PHE A 93 -1.31 -4.08 -21.83
CA PHE A 93 -2.21 -2.95 -21.67
C PHE A 93 -2.69 -2.49 -23.04
N SER A 94 -4.00 -2.44 -23.25
CA SER A 94 -4.60 -1.65 -24.32
C SER A 94 -4.69 -0.18 -23.88
N GLU A 95 -4.90 0.74 -24.83
CA GLU A 95 -5.03 2.17 -24.49
C GLU A 95 -6.23 2.42 -23.55
N SER A 96 -7.35 1.71 -23.74
CA SER A 96 -8.49 1.77 -22.80
C SER A 96 -8.14 1.26 -21.40
N ASN A 97 -7.28 0.26 -21.28
CA ASN A 97 -6.81 -0.21 -19.97
C ASN A 97 -5.91 0.83 -19.30
N LEU A 98 -5.05 1.51 -20.07
CA LEU A 98 -4.21 2.60 -19.56
C LEU A 98 -5.05 3.78 -19.08
N GLU A 99 -6.08 4.17 -19.81
CA GLU A 99 -7.00 5.24 -19.42
C GLU A 99 -7.74 4.90 -18.12
N LYS A 100 -8.34 3.70 -18.04
CA LYS A 100 -8.98 3.20 -16.81
C LYS A 100 -8.03 3.16 -15.63
N PHE A 101 -6.76 2.81 -15.88
CA PHE A 101 -5.75 2.75 -14.84
C PHE A 101 -5.31 4.15 -14.38
N LYS A 102 -5.11 5.08 -15.31
CA LYS A 102 -4.83 6.49 -15.03
C LYS A 102 -5.93 7.11 -14.17
N ASP A 103 -7.19 6.87 -14.51
CA ASP A 103 -8.34 7.35 -13.73
C ASP A 103 -8.39 6.75 -12.33
N ALA A 104 -8.11 5.45 -12.20
CA ALA A 104 -8.05 4.79 -10.91
C ALA A 104 -6.94 5.38 -10.03
N ILE A 105 -5.76 5.64 -10.60
CA ILE A 105 -4.64 6.29 -9.90
C ILE A 105 -5.01 7.69 -9.43
N HIS A 106 -5.59 8.51 -10.31
CA HIS A 106 -5.94 9.90 -9.97
C HIS A 106 -6.99 9.95 -8.85
N ARG A 107 -8.06 9.15 -8.96
CA ARG A 107 -9.11 9.08 -7.92
C ARG A 107 -8.55 8.60 -6.60
N TRP A 108 -7.76 7.52 -6.62
CA TRP A 108 -7.12 7.01 -5.40
C TRP A 108 -6.17 8.05 -4.79
N ALA A 109 -5.34 8.72 -5.58
CA ALA A 109 -4.39 9.72 -5.08
C ALA A 109 -5.09 10.92 -4.45
N GLN A 110 -6.19 11.40 -5.04
CA GLN A 110 -6.99 12.49 -4.45
C GLN A 110 -7.58 12.09 -3.09
N MET A 111 -8.14 10.88 -3.00
CA MET A 111 -8.67 10.36 -1.73
C MET A 111 -7.57 10.14 -0.70
N PHE A 112 -6.44 9.58 -1.11
CA PHE A 112 -5.26 9.34 -0.27
C PHE A 112 -4.74 10.66 0.32
N VAL A 113 -4.64 11.70 -0.51
CA VAL A 113 -4.20 13.01 -0.05
C VAL A 113 -5.21 13.62 0.91
N LYS A 114 -6.50 13.60 0.58
CA LYS A 114 -7.54 14.14 1.46
C LYS A 114 -7.57 13.43 2.82
N ALA A 115 -7.46 12.10 2.82
CA ALA A 115 -7.55 11.29 4.02
C ALA A 115 -6.31 11.38 4.92
N PHE A 116 -5.10 11.52 4.37
CA PHE A 116 -3.88 11.37 5.17
C PHE A 116 -3.03 12.64 5.31
N LYS A 117 -3.44 13.76 4.70
CA LYS A 117 -2.66 15.00 4.74
C LYS A 117 -2.36 15.47 6.16
N PHE A 118 -3.34 15.38 7.07
CA PHE A 118 -3.17 15.84 8.45
C PHE A 118 -2.31 14.91 9.31
N VAL A 119 -2.23 13.63 8.96
CA VAL A 119 -1.43 12.62 9.67
C VAL A 119 0.01 12.56 9.15
N SER A 120 0.24 13.06 7.93
CA SER A 120 1.55 12.99 7.29
C SER A 120 2.46 14.15 7.73
N PRO A 121 3.56 13.88 8.45
CA PRO A 121 4.49 14.93 8.87
C PRO A 121 5.17 15.64 7.69
N SER A 122 5.26 14.96 6.54
CA SER A 122 5.90 15.45 5.34
C SER A 122 4.92 16.12 4.35
N ASN A 123 3.67 16.37 4.75
CA ASN A 123 2.60 16.82 3.86
C ASN A 123 2.46 15.93 2.61
N LEU A 124 2.66 14.61 2.77
CA LEU A 124 2.58 13.62 1.70
C LEU A 124 3.55 13.87 0.53
N LYS A 125 4.71 14.51 0.78
CA LYS A 125 5.83 14.57 -0.17
C LYS A 125 6.48 13.19 -0.32
N LEU A 126 5.77 12.29 -0.98
CA LEU A 126 6.16 10.91 -1.23
C LEU A 126 6.63 10.77 -2.69
N PRO A 127 7.94 10.61 -2.96
CA PRO A 127 8.45 10.46 -4.33
C PRO A 127 7.79 9.32 -5.10
N LYS A 128 7.41 8.24 -4.40
CA LYS A 128 6.66 7.12 -4.98
C LYS A 128 5.25 7.53 -5.42
N LEU A 129 4.56 8.38 -4.66
CA LEU A 129 3.22 8.85 -5.03
C LEU A 129 3.31 9.70 -6.29
N HIS A 130 4.28 10.60 -6.33
CA HIS A 130 4.56 11.42 -7.51
C HIS A 130 4.90 10.55 -8.73
N SER A 131 5.80 9.58 -8.57
CA SER A 131 6.16 8.64 -9.64
C SER A 131 4.95 7.90 -10.21
N TRP A 132 4.05 7.44 -9.34
CA TRP A 132 2.84 6.73 -9.75
C TRP A 132 1.81 7.61 -10.44
N VAL A 133 1.59 8.84 -9.95
CA VAL A 133 0.58 9.74 -10.54
C VAL A 133 1.00 10.24 -11.92
N TYR A 134 2.29 10.59 -12.09
CA TYR A 134 2.74 11.28 -13.30
C TYR A 134 3.42 10.37 -14.32
N TYR A 135 4.16 9.35 -13.90
CA TYR A 135 5.08 8.65 -14.81
C TYR A 135 4.74 7.18 -15.07
N ILE A 136 3.82 6.57 -14.30
CA ILE A 136 3.58 5.12 -14.43
C ILE A 136 2.97 4.74 -15.77
N ILE A 137 2.06 5.57 -16.31
CA ILE A 137 1.39 5.29 -17.59
C ILE A 137 2.41 5.37 -18.73
N ASP A 138 3.25 6.40 -18.76
CA ASP A 138 4.29 6.54 -19.77
C ASP A 138 5.36 5.45 -19.64
N SER A 139 5.70 5.06 -18.41
CA SER A 139 6.58 3.92 -18.16
C SER A 139 6.02 2.64 -18.79
N ILE A 140 4.72 2.36 -18.60
CA ILE A 140 4.07 1.18 -19.18
C ILE A 140 4.06 1.24 -20.71
N ARG A 141 3.83 2.43 -21.30
CA ARG A 141 3.89 2.61 -22.75
C ARG A 141 5.29 2.34 -23.31
N SER A 142 6.34 2.83 -22.64
CA SER A 142 7.72 2.70 -23.11
C SER A 142 8.31 1.32 -22.85
N TYR A 143 7.99 0.68 -21.73
CA TYR A 143 8.70 -0.53 -21.29
C TYR A 143 7.77 -1.74 -21.00
N GLY A 144 6.47 -1.63 -21.25
CA GLY A 144 5.51 -2.72 -21.09
C GLY A 144 4.98 -2.91 -19.67
N ALA A 145 4.47 -4.10 -19.36
CA ALA A 145 3.76 -4.32 -18.10
C ALA A 145 4.63 -4.14 -16.85
N ILE A 146 4.04 -3.54 -15.80
CA ILE A 146 4.68 -3.27 -14.50
C ILE A 146 5.27 -4.53 -13.85
N ASN A 147 4.66 -5.68 -14.14
CA ASN A 147 5.11 -6.99 -13.66
C ASN A 147 6.59 -7.29 -13.97
N ASN A 148 7.15 -6.68 -15.02
CA ASN A 148 8.53 -6.88 -15.43
C ASN A 148 9.53 -5.98 -14.68
N TYR A 149 9.07 -4.94 -13.97
CA TYR A 149 9.95 -4.01 -13.25
C TYR A 149 10.40 -4.51 -11.86
N THR A 150 10.08 -5.76 -11.50
CA THR A 150 10.38 -6.25 -10.15
C THR A 150 11.87 -6.49 -9.95
N THR A 151 12.43 -5.99 -8.85
CA THR A 151 13.80 -6.31 -8.43
C THR A 151 13.92 -7.71 -7.82
N LYS A 152 12.88 -8.56 -7.94
CA LYS A 152 12.83 -9.89 -7.32
C LYS A 152 13.98 -10.77 -7.79
N THR A 153 14.26 -10.76 -9.09
CA THR A 153 15.39 -11.50 -9.68
C THR A 153 16.71 -11.02 -9.10
N TYR A 154 16.95 -9.70 -9.11
CA TYR A 154 18.15 -9.10 -8.54
C TYR A 154 18.31 -9.41 -7.04
N LYS A 155 17.25 -9.23 -6.22
CA LYS A 155 17.27 -9.55 -4.78
C LYS A 155 17.55 -11.03 -4.52
N SER A 156 17.02 -11.92 -5.36
CA SER A 156 17.23 -13.37 -5.22
C SER A 156 18.68 -13.73 -5.54
N LEU A 157 19.23 -13.18 -6.63
CA LEU A 157 20.64 -13.33 -7.00
C LEU A 157 21.57 -12.78 -5.92
N TYR A 158 21.34 -11.55 -5.44
CA TYR A 158 22.14 -10.95 -4.37
C TYR A 158 22.08 -11.77 -3.07
N LYS A 159 20.90 -12.29 -2.71
CA LYS A 159 20.75 -13.19 -1.56
C LYS A 159 21.61 -14.45 -1.75
N TYR A 160 21.57 -15.07 -2.92
CA TYR A 160 22.22 -16.36 -3.18
C TYR A 160 23.73 -16.24 -3.34
N PHE A 161 24.19 -15.25 -4.11
CA PHE A 161 25.61 -15.10 -4.48
C PHE A 161 26.41 -14.23 -3.51
N VAL A 162 25.77 -13.35 -2.74
CA VAL A 162 26.48 -12.46 -1.81
C VAL A 162 26.18 -12.81 -0.36
N LYS A 163 24.90 -12.75 0.05
CA LYS A 163 24.56 -12.92 1.48
C LYS A 163 24.84 -14.32 2.03
N ILE A 164 24.53 -15.37 1.26
CA ILE A 164 24.74 -16.76 1.72
C ILE A 164 26.25 -17.06 1.88
N PRO A 165 27.11 -16.84 0.87
CA PRO A 165 28.55 -17.05 1.00
C PRO A 165 29.18 -16.22 2.12
N TYR A 166 28.83 -14.94 2.25
CA TYR A 166 29.33 -14.07 3.31
C TYR A 166 29.00 -14.61 4.72
N ARG A 167 27.77 -15.08 4.93
CA ARG A 167 27.36 -15.69 6.21
C ARG A 167 28.06 -17.01 6.50
N ILE A 168 28.36 -17.80 5.47
CA ILE A 168 29.11 -19.05 5.60
C ILE A 168 30.56 -18.75 5.99
N ASN A 169 31.17 -17.71 5.41
CA ASN A 169 32.56 -17.36 5.68
C ASN A 169 32.76 -16.82 7.11
N ASN A 170 31.88 -15.93 7.57
CA ASN A 170 31.94 -15.38 8.93
C ASN A 170 31.58 -16.38 10.04
N LYS A 171 31.06 -17.57 9.70
CA LYS A 171 30.76 -18.64 10.66
C LYS A 171 31.94 -19.60 10.89
N LYS A 172 33.02 -19.48 10.13
CA LYS A 172 34.21 -20.34 10.28
C LYS A 172 35.17 -19.89 11.38
N ASP A 173 35.01 -18.67 11.89
CA ASP A 173 35.88 -18.06 12.91
C ASP A 173 35.22 -17.99 14.30
N ALA A 174 34.21 -18.84 14.58
CA ALA A 174 33.50 -18.91 15.86
C ALA A 174 33.46 -20.33 16.41
#